data_AF-A0A9C9YX77-F1
#
_entry.id   AF-A0A9C9YX77-F1
#
_cell.length_a   1.000
_cell.length_b   1.000
_cell.length_c   1.000
_cell.angle_alpha   90.00
_cell.angle_beta   90.00
_cell.angle_gamma   90.00
#
_symmetry.space_group_name_H-M   'P 1'
#
loop_
_entity.id
_entity.type
_entity.pdbx_description
1 polymer ?
#
loop_
_entity_poly.entity_id
_entity_poly.type
_entity_poly.pdbx_seq_one_letter_code
_entity_poly.pdbx_strand_id
1 'polypeptide(L)' 'MVLIDTSIWINVFSDKRGDYSRGLYEAIGGRDIVLTRFQQLELLQGCRDEKEWGKLSEYLAGQDYLEMRPT' A
#
# COMPACT_ATOMS: atom_id res chain seq x y z
N MET A 1 -9.64 -8.01 8.67
CA MET A 1 -9.45 -6.78 7.89
C MET A 1 -8.71 -5.72 8.71
N VAL A 2 -7.58 -5.24 8.21
CA VAL A 2 -6.76 -4.18 8.81
C VAL A 2 -6.47 -3.14 7.73
N LEU A 3 -6.78 -1.88 8.04
CA LEU A 3 -6.36 -0.74 7.23
C LEU A 3 -5.01 -0.25 7.77
N ILE A 4 -3.97 -0.36 6.96
CA ILE A 4 -2.60 0.00 7.33
C ILE A 4 -2.32 1.41 6.82
N ASP A 5 -1.84 2.30 7.68
CA ASP A 5 -1.48 3.67 7.30
C ASP A 5 -0.49 3.73 6.12
N THR A 6 -0.60 4.75 5.28
CA THR A 6 0.25 4.92 4.08
C THR A 6 1.74 4.96 4.41
N SER A 7 2.13 5.55 5.55
CA SER A 7 3.54 5.62 5.95
C SER A 7 4.18 4.23 6.10
N ILE A 8 3.41 3.23 6.53
CA ILE A 8 3.87 1.85 6.65
C ILE A 8 4.09 1.24 5.27
N TRP A 9 3.21 1.53 4.30
CA TRP A 9 3.40 1.10 2.91
C TRP A 9 4.64 1.70 2.27
N ILE A 10 4.95 2.97 2.55
CA ILE A 10 6.19 3.61 2.07
C ILE A 10 7.42 2.85 2.55
N ASN A 11 7.42 2.40 3.82
CA ASN A 11 8.50 1.58 4.37
C ASN A 11 8.59 0.22 3.69
N VAL A 12 7.45 -0.42 3.40
CA VAL A 12 7.38 -1.69 2.65
C VAL A 12 7.96 -1.53 1.24
N PHE A 13 7.56 -0.49 0.48
CA PHE A 13 8.08 -0.27 -0.87
C PHE A 13 9.57 0.11 -0.90
N SER A 14 10.06 0.72 0.18
CA SER A 14 11.48 1.06 0.35
C SER A 14 12.32 -0.12 0.84
N ASP A 15 11.70 -1.22 1.27
CA ASP A 15 12.36 -2.37 1.88
C ASP A 15 13.02 -3.27 0.82
N LYS A 16 14.29 -2.98 0.55
CA LYS A 16 15.10 -3.73 -0.42
C LYS A 16 15.49 -5.13 0.06
N ARG A 17 15.42 -5.41 1.37
CA ARG A 17 15.87 -6.68 1.97
C ARG A 17 14.70 -7.60 2.31
N GLY A 18 13.50 -7.05 2.48
CA GLY A 18 12.29 -7.79 2.84
C GLY A 18 12.13 -7.99 4.35
N ASP A 19 13.03 -7.43 5.17
CA ASP A 19 13.02 -7.61 6.63
C ASP A 19 11.82 -6.88 7.26
N TYR A 20 11.54 -5.65 6.81
CA TYR A 20 10.40 -4.86 7.28
C TYR A 20 9.08 -5.51 6.85
N SER A 21 9.01 -5.93 5.59
CA SER A 21 7.83 -6.58 5.02
C SER A 21 7.49 -7.89 5.75
N ARG A 22 8.51 -8.68 6.13
CA ARG A 22 8.31 -9.91 6.93
C ARG A 22 7.82 -9.61 8.32
N GLY A 23 8.43 -8.64 9.01
CA GLY A 23 8.00 -8.24 10.35
C GLY A 23 6.56 -7.71 10.36
N LEU A 24 6.19 -6.94 9.34
CA LEU A 24 4.81 -6.49 9.15
C LEU A 24 3.85 -7.66 8.94
N TYR A 25 4.21 -8.61 8.08
CA TYR A 25 3.39 -9.81 7.81
C TYR A 25 3.15 -10.62 9.10
N GLU A 26 4.20 -10.84 9.91
CA GLU A 26 4.10 -11.51 11.21
C GLU A 26 3.19 -10.73 12.18
N ALA A 27 3.33 -9.40 12.24
CA ALA A 27 2.52 -8.53 13.11
C ALA A 27 1.03 -8.49 12.69
N ILE A 28 0.74 -8.60 11.39
CA ILE A 28 -0.62 -8.68 10.88
C ILE A 28 -1.27 -10.01 11.26
N GLY A 29 -0.50 -11.08 11.39
CA GLY A 29 -0.99 -12.36 11.91
C GLY A 29 -2.11 -12.97 11.06
N GLY A 30 -1.99 -12.87 9.73
CA GLY A 30 -2.94 -13.45 8.77
C GLY A 30 -4.28 -12.71 8.63
N ARG A 31 -4.45 -11.54 9.25
CA ARG A 31 -5.63 -10.68 9.01
C ARG A 31 -5.61 -10.15 7.57
N ASP A 32 -6.76 -10.10 6.92
CA ASP A 32 -6.87 -9.48 5.59
C ASP A 32 -6.41 -8.03 5.62
N ILE A 33 -5.61 -7.65 4.64
CA ILE A 33 -5.14 -6.29 4.46
C ILE A 33 -6.03 -5.61 3.43
N VAL A 34 -6.41 -4.37 3.68
CA VAL A 34 -7.15 -3.56 2.71
C VAL A 34 -6.43 -2.28 2.37
N LEU A 35 -6.68 -1.83 1.14
CA LEU A 35 -6.31 -0.52 0.63
C LEU A 35 -7.56 0.31 0.36
N THR A 36 -7.42 1.63 0.46
CA THR A 36 -8.44 2.61 0.09
C THR A 36 -7.97 3.46 -1.08
N ARG A 37 -8.91 4.15 -1.74
CA ARG A 37 -8.58 5.10 -2.80
C ARG A 37 -7.74 6.27 -2.31
N PHE A 38 -7.89 6.70 -1.06
CA PHE A 38 -7.04 7.73 -0.46
C PHE A 38 -5.58 7.27 -0.38
N GLN A 39 -5.34 6.04 0.06
CA GLN A 39 -3.98 5.49 0.12
C GLN A 39 -3.38 5.29 -1.28
N GLN A 40 -4.19 4.90 -2.27
CA GLN A 40 -3.74 4.86 -3.66
C GLN A 40 -3.24 6.24 -4.11
N LEU A 41 -4.00 7.31 -3.84
CA LEU A 41 -3.61 8.66 -4.22
C LEU A 41 -2.33 9.11 -3.51
N GLU A 42 -2.23 8.90 -2.20
CA GLU A 42 -1.05 9.29 -1.43
C GLU A 42 0.21 8.55 -1.89
N LEU A 43 0.11 7.24 -2.15
CA LEU A 43 1.22 6.43 -2.66
C LEU A 43 1.69 6.91 -4.04
N LEU A 44 0.75 7.20 -4.94
CA LEU A 44 1.08 7.71 -6.27
C LEU A 44 1.68 9.12 -6.22
N GLN A 45 1.17 9.99 -5.35
CA GLN A 45 1.71 11.34 -5.16
C GLN A 45 3.13 11.32 -4.57
N GLY A 46 3.46 10.28 -3.78
CA GLY A 46 4.79 10.09 -3.21
C GLY A 46 5.88 9.66 -4.20
N CYS A 47 5.51 9.30 -5.44
CA CYS A 47 6.47 8.87 -6.45
C CYS A 47 7.38 10.02 -6.90
N ARG A 48 8.67 9.73 -7.10
CA ARG A 48 9.69 10.75 -7.45
C ARG A 48 9.71 11.10 -8.94
N ASP A 49 9.30 10.16 -9.78
CA ASP A 49 9.30 10.31 -11.23
C ASP A 49 8.21 9.44 -11.88
N GLU A 50 7.98 9.67 -13.16
CA GLU A 50 6.98 8.96 -13.98
C GLU A 50 7.25 7.46 -14.09
N LYS A 51 8.51 7.03 -13.94
CA LYS A 51 8.87 5.62 -14.04
C LYS A 51 8.47 4.88 -12.77
N GLU A 52 8.71 5.48 -11.61
CA GLU A 52 8.23 4.98 -10.32
C GLU A 52 6.71 4.99 -10.28
N TRP A 53 6.11 6.11 -10.70
CA TRP A 53 4.66 6.26 -10.79
C TRP A 53 4.01 5.19 -11.68
N GLY A 54 4.55 4.97 -12.88
CA GLY A 54 4.00 4.00 -13.84
C GLY A 54 4.01 2.57 -13.31
N LYS A 55 5.09 2.17 -12.62
CA LYS A 55 5.17 0.85 -12.00
C LYS A 55 4.17 0.69 -10.85
N LEU A 56 4.08 1.72 -10.00
CA LEU A 56 3.20 1.67 -8.83
C LEU A 56 1.73 1.74 -9.26
N SER A 57 1.39 2.54 -10.26
CA SER A 57 0.03 2.64 -10.78
C SER A 57 -0.43 1.34 -11.44
N GLU A 58 0.44 0.67 -12.20
CA GLU A 58 0.15 -0.65 -12.77
C GLU A 58 -0.11 -1.69 -11.66
N TYR A 59 0.73 -1.73 -10.62
CA TYR A 59 0.53 -2.62 -9.48
C TYR A 59 -0.78 -2.34 -8.72
N LEU A 60 -1.08 -1.06 -8.49
CA LEU A 60 -2.25 -0.61 -7.75
C LEU A 60 -3.56 -0.78 -8.55
N ALA A 61 -3.52 -0.75 -9.88
CA ALA A 61 -4.70 -0.93 -10.72
C ALA A 61 -5.37 -2.30 -10.56
N GLY A 62 -4.60 -3.34 -10.19
CA GLY A 62 -5.11 -4.70 -9.97
C GLY A 62 -5.62 -4.99 -8.56
N GLN A 63 -5.63 -4.01 -7.66
CA GLN A 63 -6.03 -4.22 -6.26
C GLN A 63 -7.52 -3.98 -6.04
N ASP A 64 -8.09 -4.73 -5.10
CA ASP A 64 -9.44 -4.49 -4.59
C ASP A 64 -9.41 -3.41 -3.51
N TYR A 65 -10.19 -2.35 -3.71
CA TYR A 65 -10.24 -1.20 -2.81
C TYR A 65 -11.49 -1.20 -1.94
N LEU A 66 -11.29 -0.91 -0.66
CA LEU A 66 -12.38 -0.61 0.25
C LEU A 66 -12.90 0.80 -0.05
N GLU A 67 -14.06 0.87 -0.68
CA GLU A 67 -14.75 2.12 -0.98
C GLU A 67 -15.63 2.55 0.21
N MET A 68 -15.48 3.79 0.65
CA MET A 68 -16.40 4.37 1.62
C MET A 68 -17.72 4.69 0.93
N ARG A 69 -18.81 4.14 1.45
CA ARG A 69 -20.16 4.55 1.02
C ARG A 69 -20.70 5.53 2.06
N PRO A 70 -21.07 6.77 1.68
CA PRO A 70 -21.81 7.63 2.58
C PRO A 70 -23.13 6.96 2.94
N THR A 71 -23.42 6.93 4.25
CA THR A 71 -24.72 6.52 4.82
C THR A 71 -25.74 7.62 4.72
#